data_AF-A0A2E4JPX0-F1
#
_entry.id   AF-A0A2E4JPX0-F1
#
_cell.length_a   1.000
_cell.length_b   1.000
_cell.length_c   1.000
_cell.angle_alpha   90.00
_cell.angle_beta   90.00
_cell.angle_gamma   90.00
#
_symmetry.space_group_name_H-M   'P 1'
#
loop_
_entity.id
_entity.type
_entity.pdbx_description
1 polymer ?
#
loop_
_entity_poly.entity_id
_entity_poly.type
_entity_poly.pdbx_seq_one_letter_code
_entity_poly.pdbx_strand_id
1 'polypeptide(L)'
;MKAYIEIHVEPGSDVEKIVESIKRSDGVKEACRVIGRADILVTVEGRDLKHVSDIALQRISSIRGVSIGHTLVCIDSEVLSEPTADIPSNSSEQIPTISFS
;
A
#
# COMPACT_ATOMS: atom_id res chain seq x y z
N MET A 1 1.85 -4.40 9.80
CA MET A 1 1.54 -3.93 8.44
C MET A 1 2.54 -2.86 8.02
N LYS A 2 3.15 -3.01 6.85
CA LYS A 2 4.13 -2.05 6.30
C LYS A 2 3.45 -1.13 5.29
N ALA A 3 3.85 0.13 5.25
CA ALA A 3 3.44 1.04 4.20
C ALA A 3 4.55 2.02 3.84
N TYR A 4 4.49 2.51 2.61
CA TYR A 4 5.35 3.58 2.11
C TYR A 4 4.50 4.83 1.87
N ILE A 5 5.02 5.99 2.26
CA ILE A 5 4.32 7.26 2.11
C ILE A 5 5.18 8.17 1.24
N GLU A 6 4.60 8.62 0.14
CA GLU A 6 5.16 9.64 -0.74
C GLU A 6 4.83 11.02 -0.18
N ILE A 7 5.87 11.83 0.02
CA ILE A 7 5.75 13.17 0.55
C ILE A 7 6.34 14.17 -0.45
N HIS A 8 5.57 15.23 -0.67
CA HIS A 8 6.00 16.43 -1.37
C HIS A 8 6.28 17.54 -0.37
N VAL A 9 7.34 18.29 -0.63
CA VAL A 9 7.74 19.41 0.22
C VAL A 9 7.43 20.72 -0.47
N GLU A 10 6.78 21.63 0.25
CA GLU A 10 6.45 22.96 -0.27
C GLU A 10 7.73 23.76 -0.60
N PRO A 11 7.75 24.52 -1.72
CA PRO A 11 8.90 25.32 -2.12
C PRO A 11 9.36 26.26 -1.00
N GLY A 12 10.68 26.30 -0.76
CA GLY A 12 11.27 27.13 0.30
C GLY A 12 11.24 26.51 1.70
N SER A 13 10.71 25.30 1.85
CA SER A 13 10.78 24.55 3.11
C SER A 13 12.12 23.82 3.26
N ASP A 14 12.57 23.71 4.51
CA ASP A 14 13.82 23.03 4.85
C ASP A 14 13.59 21.51 4.90
N VAL A 15 13.91 20.85 3.79
CA VAL A 15 13.73 19.41 3.60
C VAL A 15 14.50 18.60 4.67
N GLU A 16 15.66 19.06 5.14
CA GLU A 16 16.43 18.32 6.15
C GLU A 16 15.73 18.32 7.50
N LYS A 17 15.25 19.48 7.94
CA LYS A 17 14.47 19.61 9.18
C LYS A 17 13.18 18.79 9.12
N ILE A 18 12.53 18.75 7.97
CA ILE A 18 11.32 17.95 7.76
C ILE A 18 11.65 16.46 7.91
N VAL A 19 12.67 15.97 7.22
CA VAL A 19 13.09 14.55 7.33
C VAL A 19 13.46 14.20 8.77
N GLU A 20 14.19 15.04 9.48
CA GLU A 20 14.50 14.82 10.90
C GLU A 20 13.26 14.80 11.79
N SER A 21 12.28 15.66 11.51
CA SER A 21 11.02 15.71 12.27
C SER A 21 10.20 14.44 12.03
N ILE A 22 10.15 13.96 10.79
CA ILE A 22 9.50 12.70 10.42
C ILE A 22 10.20 11.52 11.10
N LYS A 23 11.54 11.47 11.11
CA LYS A 23 12.30 10.39 11.77
C LYS A 23 12.06 10.29 13.27
N ARG A 24 11.73 11.41 13.94
CA ARG A 24 11.38 11.43 15.36
C ARG A 24 9.93 11.00 15.64
N SER A 25 9.10 10.90 14.61
CA SER A 25 7.71 10.48 14.75
C SER A 25 7.66 8.98 15.01
N ASP A 26 6.97 8.60 16.07
CA ASP A 26 6.79 7.20 16.44
C ASP A 26 6.00 6.45 15.34
N GLY A 27 6.32 5.18 15.10
CA GLY A 27 5.80 4.38 13.98
C GLY A 27 6.49 4.59 12.62
N VAL A 28 7.44 5.54 12.51
CA VAL A 28 8.31 5.69 11.33
C VAL A 28 9.53 4.79 11.50
N LYS A 29 9.75 3.89 10.54
CA LYS A 29 10.96 3.06 10.48
C LYS A 29 12.11 3.78 9.82
N GLU A 30 11.83 4.44 8.71
CA GLU A 30 12.84 5.10 7.90
C GLU A 30 12.22 6.26 7.12
N ALA A 31 13.00 7.31 6.90
CA ALA A 31 12.62 8.41 6.02
C ALA A 31 13.85 8.83 5.22
N CYS A 32 13.71 8.80 3.90
CA CYS A 32 14.76 9.08 2.95
C CYS A 32 14.31 10.13 1.95
N ARG A 33 15.20 11.06 1.65
CA ARG A 33 15.02 12.01 0.55
C ARG A 33 15.21 11.23 -0.74
N VAL A 34 14.30 11.43 -1.69
CA VAL A 34 14.32 10.75 -2.97
C VAL A 34 14.31 11.79 -4.09
N ILE A 35 14.96 11.46 -5.20
CA ILE A 35 14.91 12.27 -6.41
C ILE A 35 13.94 11.58 -7.35
N GLY A 36 12.77 12.19 -7.59
CA GLY A 36 11.75 11.59 -8.42
C GLY A 36 10.41 12.32 -8.33
N ARG A 37 9.32 11.55 -8.39
CA ARG A 37 7.96 12.11 -8.29
C ARG A 37 7.66 12.70 -6.92
N ALA A 38 8.26 12.17 -5.87
CA ALA A 38 8.17 12.68 -4.50
C ALA A 38 9.53 13.25 -4.07
N ASP A 39 9.53 14.07 -3.02
CA ASP A 39 10.74 14.64 -2.43
C ASP A 39 11.28 13.77 -1.28
N ILE A 40 10.36 13.14 -0.54
CA ILE A 40 10.66 12.27 0.60
C ILE A 40 9.82 10.99 0.49
N LEU A 41 10.47 9.85 0.73
CA LEU A 41 9.81 8.56 0.89
C LEU A 41 9.97 8.10 2.34
N VAL A 42 8.85 7.73 2.96
CA VAL A 42 8.79 7.31 4.36
C VAL A 42 8.30 5.89 4.46
N THR A 43 9.02 5.05 5.20
CA THR A 43 8.58 3.71 5.57
C THR A 43 7.96 3.76 6.96
N VAL A 44 6.70 3.36 7.06
CA VAL A 44 5.98 3.25 8.32
C VAL A 44 5.57 1.82 8.60
N GLU A 45 5.54 1.49 9.88
CA GLU A 45 5.10 0.18 10.36
C GLU A 45 4.00 0.36 11.40
N GLY A 46 2.79 -0.10 11.05
CA GLY A 46 1.61 -0.01 11.89
C GLY A 46 1.08 -1.38 12.26
N ARG A 47 0.20 -1.43 13.27
CA ARG A 47 -0.52 -2.65 13.64
C ARG A 47 -1.59 -2.96 12.59
N ASP A 48 -2.38 -1.93 12.26
CA ASP A 48 -3.52 -2.03 11.34
C ASP A 48 -3.51 -0.87 10.34
N LEU A 49 -4.36 -0.96 9.30
CA LEU A 49 -4.57 0.11 8.32
C LEU A 49 -4.90 1.44 8.95
N LYS A 50 -5.79 1.43 9.95
CA LYS A 50 -6.15 2.63 10.71
C LYS A 50 -4.94 3.27 11.39
N HIS A 51 -4.03 2.46 11.95
CA HIS A 51 -2.84 2.99 12.61
C HIS A 51 -1.89 3.67 11.61
N VAL A 52 -1.74 3.09 10.40
CA VAL A 52 -0.96 3.69 9.32
C VAL A 52 -1.58 5.00 8.84
N SER A 53 -2.90 5.03 8.65
CA SER A 53 -3.62 6.26 8.28
C SER A 53 -3.50 7.34 9.35
N ASP A 54 -3.58 6.96 10.64
CA ASP A 54 -3.42 7.88 11.77
C ASP A 54 -1.99 8.46 11.79
N ILE A 55 -0.95 7.64 11.54
CA ILE A 55 0.44 8.12 11.41
C ILE A 55 0.58 9.10 10.23
N ALA A 56 0.06 8.74 9.06
CA ALA A 56 0.14 9.58 7.87
C ALA A 56 -0.58 10.93 8.09
N LEU A 57 -1.87 10.89 8.42
CA LEU A 57 -2.69 12.09 8.49
C LEU A 57 -2.40 12.91 9.74
N GLN A 58 -2.23 12.31 10.91
CA GLN A 58 -2.10 13.08 12.15
C GLN A 58 -0.65 13.47 12.47
N ARG A 59 0.35 12.68 12.06
CA ARG A 59 1.75 12.97 12.40
C ARG A 59 2.45 13.65 11.24
N ILE A 60 2.39 13.06 10.05
CA ILE A 60 3.14 13.53 8.88
C ILE A 60 2.50 14.78 8.27
N SER A 61 1.17 14.80 8.05
CA SER A 61 0.50 15.96 7.43
C SER A 61 0.50 17.21 8.31
N SER A 62 0.64 17.03 9.64
CA SER A 62 0.73 18.12 10.61
C SER A 62 2.05 18.89 10.54
N ILE A 63 3.07 18.35 9.85
CA ILE A 63 4.35 19.03 9.68
C ILE A 63 4.18 20.15 8.65
N ARG A 64 4.52 21.37 9.05
CA ARG A 64 4.42 22.52 8.15
C ARG A 64 5.31 22.34 6.93
N GLY A 65 4.74 22.57 5.75
CA GLY A 65 5.46 22.45 4.47
C GLY A 65 5.52 21.03 3.93
N VAL A 66 4.76 20.09 4.52
CA VAL A 66 4.60 18.72 4.04
C VAL A 66 3.23 18.55 3.41
N SER A 67 3.21 17.98 2.21
CA SER A 67 2.00 17.52 1.54
C SER A 67 2.12 16.02 1.27
N ILE A 68 1.11 15.25 1.65
CA ILE A 68 1.08 13.81 1.44
C ILE A 68 0.55 13.54 0.03
N GLY A 69 1.33 12.85 -0.79
CA GLY A 69 0.92 12.43 -2.12
C GLY A 69 0.10 11.15 -2.05
N HIS A 70 0.77 10.03 -1.80
CA HIS A 70 0.15 8.71 -1.74
C HIS A 70 0.64 7.89 -0.55
N THR A 71 -0.26 7.05 -0.04
CA THR A 71 0.06 6.01 0.95
C THR A 71 -0.04 4.65 0.27
N LEU A 72 1.09 3.99 0.08
CA LEU A 72 1.21 2.66 -0.54
C LEU A 72 1.28 1.62 0.57
N VAL A 73 0.16 0.96 0.83
CA VAL A 73 0.10 -0.11 1.84
C VAL A 73 0.62 -1.41 1.23
N CYS A 74 1.55 -2.07 1.92
CA CYS A 74 2.02 -3.39 1.51
C CYS A 74 0.95 -4.43 1.84
N ILE A 75 0.52 -5.14 0.81
CA ILE A 75 -0.31 -6.33 0.92
C ILE A 75 0.58 -7.56 0.75
N ASP A 76 0.47 -8.53 1.65
CA ASP A 76 1.22 -9.78 1.55
C ASP A 76 0.72 -10.60 0.36
N SER A 77 1.66 -11.14 -0.40
CA SER A 77 1.42 -11.81 -1.69
C SER A 77 0.69 -13.15 -1.61
N GLU A 78 0.34 -13.63 -0.42
CA GLU A 78 -0.43 -14.88 -0.23
C GLU A 78 -1.92 -14.73 -0.59
N VAL A 79 -2.41 -13.51 -0.83
CA VAL A 79 -3.83 -13.21 -1.13
C VAL A 79 -4.16 -13.25 -2.64
N LEU A 80 -3.21 -13.64 -3.51
CA LEU A 80 -3.41 -13.72 -4.97
C LEU A 80 -3.54 -15.13 -5.53
N SER A 81 -3.65 -16.18 -4.70
CA SER A 81 -4.18 -17.44 -5.22
C SER A 81 -5.67 -17.25 -5.48
N GLU A 82 -6.05 -17.14 -6.75
CA GLU A 82 -7.46 -17.19 -7.14
C GLU A 82 -8.16 -18.37 -6.43
N PRO A 83 -9.41 -18.22 -5.96
CA PRO A 83 -10.16 -19.38 -5.51
C PRO A 83 -10.29 -20.31 -6.72
N THR A 84 -9.57 -21.44 -6.68
CA THR A 84 -9.80 -22.55 -7.60
C THR A 84 -11.28 -22.91 -7.46
N ALA A 85 -12.08 -22.48 -8.43
CA ALA A 85 -13.45 -22.92 -8.55
C ALA A 85 -13.39 -24.44 -8.74
N ASP A 86 -13.80 -25.18 -7.70
CA ASP A 86 -14.19 -26.57 -7.83
C ASP A 86 -15.27 -26.63 -8.91
N ILE A 87 -14.89 -27.01 -10.13
CA ILE A 87 -15.85 -27.44 -11.14
C ILE A 87 -16.26 -28.85 -10.73
N PRO A 88 -17.49 -29.09 -10.25
CA PRO A 88 -17.96 -30.45 -10.00
C PRO A 88 -18.04 -31.17 -11.34
N SER A 89 -17.10 -32.08 -11.58
CA SER A 89 -17.18 -33.06 -12.65
C SER A 89 -18.16 -34.14 -12.23
N ASN A 90 -19.43 -33.99 -12.58
CA ASN A 90 -20.35 -35.12 -12.56
C ASN A 90 -21.36 -35.11 -13.71
N SER A 91 -21.57 -36.34 -14.21
CA SER A 91 -22.76 -36.89 -14.86
C SER A 91 -23.08 -36.49 -16.31
N SER A 92 -22.55 -37.31 -17.21
CA SER A 92 -23.32 -38.09 -18.22
C SER A 92 -24.42 -37.37 -19.00
N GLU A 93 -24.08 -36.89 -20.20
CA GLU A 93 -25.05 -36.76 -21.30
C GLU A 93 -24.94 -37.99 -22.20
N GLN A 94 -25.90 -38.91 -22.06
CA GLN A 94 -26.14 -40.00 -23.01
C GLN A 94 -26.68 -39.40 -24.31
N ILE A 95 -25.88 -39.42 -25.38
CA ILE A 95 -26.37 -39.11 -26.73
C ILE A 95 -27.02 -40.39 -27.29
N PRO A 96 -28.32 -40.41 -27.61
CA PRO A 96 -28.91 -41.58 -28.25
C PRO A 96 -28.44 -41.69 -29.70
N THR A 97 -27.83 -42.83 -30.03
CA THR A 97 -27.49 -43.22 -31.42
C THR A 97 -28.78 -43.49 -32.19
N ILE A 98 -29.13 -42.62 -33.13
CA ILE A 98 -30.16 -42.90 -34.13
C ILE A 98 -29.54 -43.72 -35.28
N SER A 99 -29.97 -44.98 -35.37
CA SER A 99 -29.68 -45.89 -36.49
C SER A 99 -30.56 -45.53 -37.68
N PHE A 100 -29.97 -45.25 -38.84
CA PHE A 100 -30.69 -45.21 -40.10
C PHE A 100 -30.53 -46.55 -40.81
N SER A 101 -31.66 -47.22 -41.06
CA SER A 101 -31.81 -48.37 -41.96
C SER A 101 -32.18 -47.90 -43.37
#